data_AF-A0A8T5LVW9-F1
#
_entry.id   AF-A0A8T5LVW9-F1
#
_cell.length_a   1.000
_cell.length_b   1.000
_cell.length_c   1.000
_cell.angle_alpha   90.00
_cell.angle_beta   90.00
_cell.angle_gamma   90.00
#
_symmetry.space_group_name_H-M   'P 1'
#
loop_
_entity.id
_entity.type
_entity.pdbx_description
1 polymer ?
#
loop_
_entity_poly.entity_id
_entity_poly.type
_entity_poly.pdbx_seq_one_letter_code
_entity_poly.pdbx_strand_id
1 'polypeptide(L)' 'MGKNEKAGIKESVIGEQKIILKTGQYLFGEIVKETNALIVVRSEKRNNLTIVDIKDIKEIKPAPKNIRGVEVYPK' A
#
# COMPACT_ATOMS: atom_id res chain seq x y z
N MET A 1 -36.62 0.62 12.47
CA MET A 1 -35.49 1.50 12.09
C MET A 1 -34.28 1.10 12.90
N GLY A 2 -33.43 0.22 12.36
CA GLY A 2 -32.13 -0.11 12.95
C GLY A 2 -31.07 0.41 12.00
N LYS A 3 -30.39 1.49 12.37
CA LYS A 3 -29.12 1.86 11.76
C LYS A 3 -28.13 0.75 12.14
N ASN A 4 -27.54 0.05 11.18
CA ASN A 4 -26.23 -0.58 11.38
C ASN A 4 -25.48 -0.69 10.05
N GLU A 5 -24.35 0.03 10.06
CA GLU A 5 -23.05 -0.40 9.53
C GLU A 5 -22.98 -0.82 8.07
N LYS A 6 -22.58 0.14 7.22
CA LYS A 6 -21.74 -0.20 6.07
C LYS A 6 -20.29 0.02 6.52
N ALA A 7 -19.63 -1.04 6.96
CA ALA A 7 -18.16 -1.08 7.00
C ALA A 7 -17.68 -0.72 5.59
N GLY A 8 -17.24 0.53 5.44
CA GLY A 8 -16.92 1.14 4.16
C GLY A 8 -15.63 0.54 3.61
N ILE A 9 -15.75 -0.53 2.82
CA ILE A 9 -14.71 -0.92 1.89
C ILE A 9 -14.62 0.23 0.88
N LYS A 10 -13.70 1.16 1.10
CA LYS A 10 -13.35 2.17 0.10
C LYS A 10 -12.50 1.48 -0.95
N GLU A 11 -13.18 0.93 -1.95
CA GLU A 11 -12.51 0.53 -3.20
C GLU A 11 -12.14 1.84 -3.91
N SER A 12 -10.91 2.30 -3.71
CA SER A 12 -10.35 3.48 -4.34
C SER A 12 -9.03 3.08 -4.97
N VAL A 13 -8.94 3.18 -6.29
CA VAL A 13 -7.68 3.04 -7.02
C VAL A 13 -6.88 4.32 -6.74
N ILE A 14 -5.99 4.27 -5.75
CA ILE A 14 -5.27 5.47 -5.25
C ILE A 14 -3.97 5.74 -6.06
N GLY A 15 -3.71 4.98 -7.13
CA GLY A 15 -2.46 5.05 -7.88
C GLY A 15 -1.31 4.38 -7.12
N GLU A 16 -0.10 4.43 -7.68
CA GLU A 16 1.07 3.85 -7.03
C GLU A 16 1.39 4.60 -5.73
N GLN A 17 1.53 3.86 -4.62
CA GLN A 17 1.87 4.37 -3.30
C GLN A 17 3.20 3.76 -2.85
N LYS A 18 3.96 4.52 -2.05
CA LYS A 18 5.12 4.05 -1.32
C LYS A 18 4.70 3.70 0.11
N ILE A 19 4.72 2.41 0.45
CA ILE A 19 4.40 1.89 1.78
C ILE A 19 5.70 1.70 2.54
N ILE A 20 5.96 2.48 3.57
CA ILE A 20 7.16 2.37 4.41
C ILE A 20 6.80 1.53 5.63
N LEU A 21 7.52 0.44 5.85
CA LEU A 21 7.37 -0.44 7.00
C LEU A 21 8.19 0.05 8.19
N LYS A 22 7.82 -0.39 9.40
CA LYS A 22 8.55 -0.10 10.64
C LYS A 22 9.98 -0.62 10.63
N THR A 23 10.24 -1.67 9.86
CA THR A 23 11.58 -2.23 9.63
C THR A 23 12.51 -1.31 8.82
N GLY A 24 11.99 -0.21 8.26
CA GLY A 24 12.72 0.65 7.32
C GLY A 24 12.68 0.17 5.87
N GLN A 25 12.20 -1.05 5.63
CA GLN A 25 11.85 -1.53 4.29
C GLN A 25 10.69 -0.72 3.74
N TYR A 26 10.59 -0.62 2.43
CA TYR A 26 9.43 -0.03 1.81
C TYR A 26 9.03 -0.81 0.56
N LEU A 27 7.76 -0.70 0.21
CA LEU A 27 7.14 -1.31 -0.95
C LEU A 27 6.63 -0.20 -1.86
N PHE A 28 6.76 -0.41 -3.16
CA PHE A 28 6.14 0.42 -4.18
C PHE A 28 5.10 -0.42 -4.91
N GLY A 29 3.89 0.11 -5.03
CA GLY A 29 2.83 -0.51 -5.77
C GLY A 29 1.49 0.15 -5.54
N GLU A 30 0.50 -0.28 -6.31
CA GLU A 30 -0.87 0.18 -6.20
C GLU A 30 -1.58 -0.54 -5.05
N ILE A 31 -2.20 0.21 -4.14
CA ILE A 31 -3.05 -0.38 -3.10
C ILE A 31 -4.38 -0.74 -3.74
N VAL A 32 -4.59 -2.03 -4.01
CA VAL A 32 -5.81 -2.54 -4.65
C VAL A 32 -6.90 -2.88 -3.63
N LYS A 33 -6.52 -3.06 -2.36
CA LYS A 33 -7.46 -3.31 -1.27
C LYS A 33 -6.88 -2.80 0.05
N GLU A 34 -7.65 -2.02 0.78
CA GLU A 34 -7.33 -1.59 2.14
C GLU A 34 -8.46 -2.05 3.07
N THR A 35 -8.08 -2.63 4.20
CA THR A 35 -8.98 -3.02 5.29
C THR A 35 -8.46 -2.43 6.59
N ASN A 36 -9.18 -2.56 7.70
CA ASN A 36 -8.69 -2.04 8.99
C ASN A 36 -7.43 -2.74 9.53
N ALA A 37 -7.09 -3.92 9.02
CA ALA A 37 -5.96 -4.72 9.50
C ALA A 37 -4.85 -4.89 8.46
N LEU A 38 -5.20 -4.94 7.17
CA LEU A 38 -4.29 -5.34 6.10
C LEU A 38 -4.50 -4.44 4.89
N ILE A 39 -3.42 -4.20 4.14
CA ILE A 39 -3.48 -3.69 2.77
C ILE A 39 -2.93 -4.72 1.79
N VAL A 40 -3.48 -4.72 0.58
CA VAL A 40 -3.01 -5.51 -0.54
C VAL A 40 -2.43 -4.55 -1.56
N VAL A 41 -1.13 -4.73 -1.82
CA VAL A 41 -0.34 -3.90 -2.73
C VAL A 41 -0.01 -4.71 -3.96
N ARG A 42 -0.43 -4.25 -5.14
CA ARG A 42 -0.04 -4.78 -6.44
C ARG A 42 1.22 -4.07 -6.91
N SER A 43 2.34 -4.79 -7.03
CA SER A 43 3.57 -4.24 -7.59
C SER A 43 3.55 -4.38 -9.11
N GLU A 44 3.48 -3.28 -9.86
CA GLU A 44 3.49 -3.32 -11.34
C GLU A 44 4.77 -3.94 -11.90
N LYS A 45 5.93 -3.65 -11.28
CA LYS A 45 7.24 -4.21 -11.70
C LYS A 45 7.32 -5.73 -11.66
N ARG A 46 6.61 -6.37 -10.73
CA ARG A 46 6.66 -7.84 -10.53
C ARG A 46 5.33 -8.52 -10.82
N ASN A 47 4.31 -7.76 -11.25
CA ASN A 47 2.92 -8.17 -11.39
C ASN A 47 2.44 -9.12 -10.28
N ASN A 48 2.82 -8.80 -9.03
CA ASN A 48 2.58 -9.65 -7.86
C ASN A 48 1.79 -8.88 -6.81
N LEU A 49 0.95 -9.61 -6.06
CA LEU A 49 0.17 -9.10 -4.95
C LEU A 49 0.92 -9.38 -3.64
N THR A 50 1.21 -8.32 -2.90
CA THR A 50 1.83 -8.39 -1.57
C THR A 50 0.80 -7.97 -0.54
N ILE A 51 0.57 -8.81 0.46
CA ILE A 51 -0.28 -8.48 1.62
C ILE A 51 0.61 -7.94 2.73
N VAL A 52 0.24 -6.79 3.29
CA VAL A 52 0.99 -6.10 4.34
C VAL A 52 0.04 -5.81 5.49
N ASP A 53 0.45 -6.15 6.71
CA ASP A 53 -0.30 -5.79 7.92
C ASP A 53 -0.11 -4.30 8.22
N ILE A 54 -1.20 -3.58 8.48
CA ILE A 54 -1.17 -2.15 8.78
C ILE A 54 -0.36 -1.86 10.04
N LYS A 55 -0.30 -2.81 10.98
CA LYS A 55 0.52 -2.67 12.18
C LYS A 55 2.01 -2.61 11.88
N ASP A 56 2.45 -3.18 10.76
CA ASP A 56 3.84 -3.14 10.31
C ASP A 56 4.15 -1.91 9.46
N ILE A 57 3.14 -1.16 9.04
CA ILE A 57 3.30 0.07 8.28
C ILE A 57 3.68 1.20 9.23
N LYS A 58 4.75 1.90 8.89
CA LYS A 58 5.18 3.15 9.53
C LYS A 58 4.47 4.35 8.91
N GLU A 59 4.42 4.41 7.59
CA GLU A 59 3.86 5.54 6.85
C GLU A 59 3.52 5.13 5.40
N ILE A 60 2.45 5.69 4.83
CA ILE A 60 2.13 5.57 3.41
C ILE A 60 2.32 6.95 2.77
N LYS A 61 3.15 7.02 1.74
CA LYS A 61 3.40 8.24 0.96
C LYS A 61 2.94 8.05 -0.47
N PRO A 62 2.46 9.11 -1.15
CA PRO A 62 2.25 9.04 -2.59
C PRO A 62 3.54 8.60 -3.27
N ALA A 63 3.47 7.63 -4.20
CA ALA A 63 4.64 7.32 -4.98
C ALA A 63 5.00 8.59 -5.78
N PRO A 64 6.27 9.00 -5.76
CA PRO A 64 6.71 10.14 -6.54
C PRO A 64 6.34 9.87 -8.02
N LYS A 65 5.54 10.78 -8.60
CA LYS A 65 4.93 10.69 -9.96
C LYS A 65 5.94 10.48 -11.11
N ASN A 66 7.22 10.32 -10.83
CA ASN A 66 8.28 10.29 -11.83
C ASN A 66 9.59 9.63 -11.35
N ILE A 67 9.54 8.50 -10.63
CA ILE A 67 10.76 7.69 -10.45
C ILE A 67 10.82 6.63 -11.57
N ARG A 68 11.27 7.06 -12.75
CA ARG A 68 12.00 6.18 -13.65
C ARG A 68 13.43 6.04 -13.08
N GLY A 69 13.62 5.04 -12.22
CA GLY A 69 14.96 4.61 -11.80
C GLY A 69 15.48 5.18 -10.47
N VAL A 70 14.90 4.78 -9.34
CA VAL A 70 15.66 4.73 -8.07
C VAL A 70 15.71 3.27 -7.65
N GLU A 71 16.79 2.65 -8.08
CA GLU A 71 17.31 1.40 -7.54
C GLU A 71 17.83 1.68 -6.13
N VAL A 72 17.33 0.96 -5.14
CA VAL A 72 17.88 1.02 -3.78
C VAL A 72 18.70 -0.23 -3.58
N TYR A 73 20.01 -0.02 -3.53
CA TYR A 73 20.95 -0.99 -3.01
C TYR A 73 20.96 -0.90 -1.48
N PRO A 74 20.79 -2.03 -0.76
CA PRO A 74 20.99 -2.08 0.69
C PRO A 74 22.45 -1.80 1.03
N LYS A 75 22.69 -1.26 2.23
CA LYS A 75 24.02 -1.14 2.84
C LYS A 75 24.32 -2.37 3.69
#